data_AF-A0AAW1ZPU4-F1
#
_entry.id   AF-A0AAW1ZPU4-F1
#
_cell.length_a   1.000
_cell.length_b   1.000
_cell.length_c   1.000
_cell.angle_alpha   90.00
_cell.angle_beta   90.00
_cell.angle_gamma   90.00
#
_symmetry.space_group_name_H-M   'P 1'
#
loop_
_entity.id
_entity.type
_entity.pdbx_description
1 polymer ?
#
loop_
_entity_poly.entity_id
_entity_poly.type
_entity_poly.pdbx_seq_one_letter_code
_entity_poly.pdbx_strand_id
1 'polypeptide(L)'
;LGNMEQYAVAFRVEKNKCLQASDYPNKDLLTEVKEKFQKNEVYVSDNLIAAKADKNKQEHSEFRLKNYLKNILNEKDKCVVYFTVNSPCLNKCVSDSWEYSIKGNLELLQKYEGIKAFAFKKVWREDKKEEVIKRLKAIAPALPYYQCEKNKAKCDRL
;
A
#
# COMPACT_ATOMS: atom_id res chain seq x y z
N LEU A 1 9.00 7.92 -7.03
CA LEU A 1 8.04 7.50 -8.08
C LEU A 1 7.32 8.67 -8.81
N GLY A 2 7.58 9.94 -8.46
CA GLY A 2 7.27 11.09 -9.33
C GLY A 2 5.77 11.35 -9.60
N ASN A 3 5.46 11.77 -10.83
CA ASN A 3 4.12 12.15 -11.34
C ASN A 3 3.19 10.96 -11.69
N MET A 4 3.52 9.73 -11.28
CA MET A 4 2.62 8.60 -11.54
C MET A 4 1.30 8.79 -10.79
N GLU A 5 0.20 8.77 -11.54
CA GLU A 5 -1.12 9.13 -11.02
C GLU A 5 -1.66 8.14 -9.98
N GLN A 6 -1.41 6.84 -10.15
CA GLN A 6 -1.86 5.80 -9.23
C GLN A 6 -0.89 4.62 -9.18
N TYR A 7 -0.38 4.33 -7.97
CA TYR A 7 0.37 3.13 -7.66
C TYR A 7 0.18 2.72 -6.21
N ALA A 8 0.56 1.48 -5.93
CA ALA A 8 0.64 0.89 -4.61
C ALA A 8 2.05 0.31 -4.41
N VAL A 9 2.54 0.36 -3.18
CA VAL A 9 3.76 -0.31 -2.75
C VAL A 9 3.53 -0.96 -1.40
N ALA A 10 4.18 -2.09 -1.15
CA ALA A 10 4.39 -2.57 0.20
C ALA A 10 5.86 -2.88 0.37
N PHE A 11 6.46 -2.41 1.47
CA PHE A 11 7.88 -2.61 1.70
C PHE A 11 8.17 -3.00 3.14
N ARG A 12 9.23 -3.79 3.30
CA ARG A 12 9.79 -4.23 4.57
C ARG A 12 11.12 -3.53 4.80
N VAL A 13 11.28 -2.95 5.99
CA VAL A 13 12.56 -2.38 6.45
C VAL A 13 12.91 -2.90 7.83
N GLU A 14 14.20 -2.82 8.15
CA GLU A 14 14.69 -3.08 9.49
C GLU A 14 13.98 -2.21 10.54
N LYS A 15 13.72 -2.80 11.71
CA LYS A 15 13.03 -2.13 12.81
C LYS A 15 13.72 -0.84 13.25
N ASN A 16 15.05 -0.81 13.28
CA ASN A 16 15.82 0.39 13.61
C ASN A 16 15.64 1.51 12.58
N LYS A 17 15.66 1.19 11.27
CA LYS A 17 15.47 2.14 10.16
C LYS A 17 14.09 2.80 10.21
N CYS A 18 13.09 2.03 10.59
CA CYS A 18 11.72 2.48 10.79
C CYS A 18 11.56 3.45 11.96
N LEU A 19 12.31 3.25 13.05
CA LEU A 19 12.30 4.13 14.21
C LEU A 19 13.15 5.40 14.01
N GLN A 20 14.17 5.33 13.15
CA GLN A 20 15.15 6.41 12.94
C GLN A 20 14.84 7.31 11.72
N ALA A 21 13.67 7.16 11.08
CA ALA A 21 13.24 7.94 9.92
C ALA A 21 14.28 7.99 8.77
N SER A 22 14.84 6.83 8.40
CA SER A 22 15.80 6.74 7.29
C SER A 22 15.11 6.76 5.92
N ASP A 23 15.75 7.36 4.92
CA ASP A 23 15.29 7.32 3.53
C ASP A 23 15.28 5.89 2.97
N TYR A 24 14.14 5.46 2.44
CA TYR A 24 13.93 4.20 1.74
C TYR A 24 12.86 4.39 0.64
N PRO A 25 12.99 3.75 -0.54
CA PRO A 25 14.10 2.91 -1.00
C PRO A 25 15.28 3.66 -1.64
N ASN A 26 16.39 2.94 -1.91
CA ASN A 26 17.56 3.50 -2.61
C ASN A 26 17.25 3.84 -4.09
N LYS A 27 18.14 4.60 -4.75
CA LYS A 27 17.94 5.09 -6.12
C LYS A 27 17.85 3.98 -7.17
N ASP A 28 18.64 2.92 -7.03
CA ASP A 28 18.69 1.82 -8.02
C ASP A 28 17.39 1.02 -8.02
N LEU A 29 16.86 0.71 -6.82
CA LEU A 29 15.56 0.04 -6.67
C LEU A 29 14.43 0.88 -7.29
N LEU A 30 14.51 2.21 -7.20
CA LEU A 30 13.53 3.10 -7.83
C LEU A 30 13.60 3.07 -9.37
N THR A 31 14.76 2.78 -9.96
CA THR A 31 14.92 2.64 -11.40
C THR A 31 14.24 1.35 -11.89
N GLU A 32 14.51 0.22 -11.25
CA GLU A 32 13.90 -1.07 -11.60
C GLU A 32 12.36 -1.05 -11.48
N VAL A 33 11.84 -0.42 -10.42
CA VAL A 33 10.38 -0.26 -10.24
C VAL A 33 9.77 0.54 -11.39
N LYS A 34 10.43 1.62 -11.83
CA LYS A 34 9.95 2.43 -12.96
C LYS A 34 9.94 1.63 -14.26
N GLU A 35 10.96 0.81 -14.51
CA GLU A 35 11.03 -0.05 -15.69
C GLU A 35 9.90 -1.08 -15.71
N LYS A 36 9.63 -1.74 -14.57
CA LYS A 36 8.48 -2.64 -14.43
C LYS A 36 7.17 -1.92 -14.69
N PHE A 37 7.01 -0.70 -14.17
CA PHE A 37 5.81 0.08 -14.43
C PHE A 37 5.66 0.41 -15.91
N GLN A 38 6.72 0.81 -16.63
CA GLN A 38 6.63 1.06 -18.08
C GLN A 38 6.07 -0.15 -18.84
N LYS A 39 6.43 -1.37 -18.42
CA LYS A 39 5.96 -2.63 -18.98
C LYS A 39 4.59 -3.10 -18.46
N ASN A 40 3.92 -2.31 -17.61
CA ASN A 40 2.73 -2.74 -16.87
C ASN A 40 2.96 -4.03 -16.05
N GLU A 41 4.17 -4.26 -15.54
CA GLU A 41 4.48 -5.42 -14.69
C GLU A 41 4.42 -5.05 -13.20
N VAL A 42 4.27 -6.07 -12.36
CA VAL A 42 4.43 -5.93 -10.90
C VAL A 42 5.92 -6.08 -10.59
N TYR A 43 6.49 -5.13 -9.85
CA TYR A 43 7.80 -5.29 -9.26
C TYR A 43 7.68 -6.15 -7.99
N VAL A 44 8.51 -7.17 -7.87
CA VAL A 44 8.53 -8.10 -6.74
C VAL A 44 9.96 -8.37 -6.33
N SER A 45 10.30 -8.04 -5.09
CA SER A 45 11.49 -8.47 -4.39
C SER A 45 11.13 -8.94 -2.97
N ASP A 46 12.13 -9.39 -2.20
CA ASP A 46 11.92 -9.84 -0.83
C ASP A 46 11.47 -8.73 0.12
N ASN A 47 11.80 -7.47 -0.18
CA ASN A 47 11.57 -6.33 0.69
C ASN A 47 10.75 -5.20 0.06
N LEU A 48 10.40 -5.27 -1.22
CA LEU A 48 9.55 -4.31 -1.90
C LEU A 48 8.69 -5.01 -2.95
N ILE A 49 7.39 -4.74 -2.90
CA ILE A 49 6.47 -4.99 -4.01
C ILE A 49 5.88 -3.67 -4.46
N ALA A 50 5.71 -3.49 -5.77
CA ALA A 50 5.17 -2.26 -6.32
C ALA A 50 4.39 -2.54 -7.61
N ALA A 51 3.25 -1.85 -7.77
CA ALA A 51 2.46 -1.92 -9.00
C ALA A 51 1.75 -0.59 -9.26
N LYS A 52 1.66 -0.20 -10.53
CA LYS A 52 0.67 0.80 -10.97
C LYS A 52 -0.64 0.13 -11.37
N ALA A 53 -1.72 0.88 -11.46
CA ALA A 53 -2.96 0.39 -12.05
C ALA A 53 -2.73 -0.06 -13.52
N ASP A 54 -3.38 -1.15 -13.92
CA ASP A 54 -3.43 -1.60 -15.31
C ASP A 54 -4.80 -1.26 -15.90
N LYS A 55 -4.83 -0.21 -16.74
CA LYS A 55 -6.06 0.28 -17.36
C LYS A 55 -6.63 -0.71 -18.39
N ASN A 56 -5.79 -1.52 -19.02
CA ASN A 56 -6.22 -2.47 -20.05
C ASN A 56 -6.97 -3.64 -19.42
N LYS A 57 -6.51 -4.09 -18.25
CA LYS A 57 -7.17 -5.16 -17.48
C LYS A 57 -8.19 -4.64 -16.45
N GLN A 58 -8.35 -3.32 -16.35
CA GLN A 58 -9.15 -2.66 -15.31
C GLN A 58 -8.74 -3.04 -13.88
N GLU A 59 -7.46 -3.34 -13.67
CA GLU A 59 -6.92 -3.74 -12.37
C GLU A 59 -6.39 -2.53 -11.61
N HIS A 60 -6.86 -2.34 -10.38
CA HIS A 60 -6.34 -1.31 -9.48
C HIS A 60 -4.99 -1.74 -8.89
N SER A 61 -4.11 -0.78 -8.61
CA SER A 61 -2.76 -1.06 -8.10
C SER A 61 -2.74 -1.94 -6.85
N GLU A 62 -3.71 -1.75 -5.96
CA GLU A 62 -3.84 -2.46 -4.70
C GLU A 62 -4.15 -3.95 -4.92
N PHE A 63 -5.04 -4.23 -5.88
CA PHE A 63 -5.37 -5.60 -6.27
C PHE A 63 -4.16 -6.31 -6.87
N ARG A 64 -3.37 -5.60 -7.70
CA ARG A 64 -2.19 -6.18 -8.35
C ARG A 64 -1.11 -6.63 -7.35
N LEU A 65 -1.13 -6.09 -6.13
CA LEU A 65 -0.24 -6.52 -5.04
C LEU A 65 -0.81 -7.65 -4.17
N LYS A 66 -2.09 -8.02 -4.35
CA LYS A 66 -2.83 -8.96 -3.48
C LYS A 66 -2.07 -10.26 -3.21
N ASN A 67 -1.55 -10.87 -4.27
CA ASN A 67 -0.91 -12.18 -4.19
C ASN A 67 0.55 -12.12 -3.73
N TYR A 68 1.17 -10.93 -3.69
CA TYR A 68 2.58 -10.76 -3.35
C TYR A 68 2.82 -10.26 -1.92
N LEU A 69 1.77 -9.83 -1.21
CA LEU A 69 1.91 -9.28 0.14
C LEU A 69 2.55 -10.28 1.12
N LYS A 70 2.35 -11.59 0.92
CA LYS A 70 2.99 -12.64 1.73
C LYS A 70 4.52 -12.61 1.65
N ASN A 71 5.10 -12.18 0.53
CA ASN A 71 6.54 -12.04 0.35
C ASN A 71 7.11 -10.93 1.25
N ILE A 72 6.30 -9.91 1.55
CA ILE A 72 6.66 -8.81 2.43
C ILE A 72 6.45 -9.18 3.91
N LEU A 73 5.43 -9.97 4.22
CA LEU A 73 5.02 -10.31 5.60
C LEU A 73 5.71 -11.56 6.18
N ASN A 74 6.71 -12.13 5.51
CA ASN A 74 7.34 -13.40 5.87
C ASN A 74 8.34 -13.34 7.05
N GLU A 75 8.74 -12.16 7.53
CA GLU A 75 9.70 -11.98 8.63
C GLU A 75 9.07 -11.26 9.84
N LYS A 76 9.22 -11.80 11.06
CA LYS A 76 8.40 -11.41 12.23
C LYS A 76 8.90 -10.22 13.09
N ASP A 77 10.02 -9.58 12.81
CA ASP A 77 10.53 -8.42 13.60
C ASP A 77 10.97 -7.23 12.73
N LYS A 78 10.22 -6.99 11.66
CA LYS A 78 10.50 -5.89 10.73
C LYS A 78 9.34 -4.89 10.73
N CYS A 79 9.56 -3.75 10.09
CA CYS A 79 8.50 -2.81 9.79
C CYS A 79 7.97 -3.05 8.39
N VAL A 80 6.65 -3.12 8.26
CA VAL A 80 5.97 -3.20 6.98
C VAL A 80 5.04 -2.02 6.80
N VAL A 81 5.20 -1.31 5.68
CA VAL A 81 4.28 -0.25 5.28
C VAL A 81 3.66 -0.63 3.96
N TYR A 82 2.33 -0.66 3.93
CA TYR A 82 1.56 -0.71 2.67
C TYR A 82 1.12 0.71 2.36
N PHE A 83 1.64 1.29 1.29
CA PHE A 83 1.29 2.63 0.81
C PHE A 83 0.54 2.60 -0.53
N THR A 84 -0.46 3.47 -0.68
CA THR A 84 -1.17 3.70 -1.95
C THR A 84 -1.26 5.19 -2.26
N VAL A 85 -1.29 5.58 -3.54
CA VAL A 85 -1.48 7.00 -3.90
C VAL A 85 -2.91 7.45 -3.57
N ASN A 86 -3.92 6.83 -4.17
CA ASN A 86 -5.30 7.01 -3.75
C ASN A 86 -5.69 5.94 -2.74
N SER A 87 -6.62 6.27 -1.85
CA SER A 87 -7.21 5.29 -0.93
C SER A 87 -7.88 4.18 -1.73
N PRO A 88 -7.90 2.93 -1.21
CA PRO A 88 -8.68 1.86 -1.79
C PRO A 88 -10.14 2.32 -1.98
N CYS A 89 -10.67 2.23 -3.20
CA CYS A 89 -12.03 2.70 -3.47
C CYS A 89 -13.09 1.83 -2.78
N LEU A 90 -14.17 2.46 -2.31
CA LEU A 90 -15.23 1.79 -1.55
C LEU A 90 -15.95 0.71 -2.35
N ASN A 91 -16.24 0.99 -3.62
CA ASN A 91 -17.05 0.14 -4.49
C ASN A 91 -16.34 -1.12 -5.01
N LYS A 92 -15.00 -1.15 -5.05
CA LYS A 92 -14.22 -2.30 -5.56
C LYS A 92 -13.19 -2.79 -4.55
N CYS A 93 -12.17 -1.98 -4.26
CA CYS A 93 -10.99 -2.43 -3.51
C CYS A 93 -11.33 -2.87 -2.08
N VAL A 94 -12.32 -2.27 -1.43
CA VAL A 94 -12.77 -2.64 -0.08
C VAL A 94 -14.24 -3.06 -0.01
N SER A 95 -14.81 -3.51 -1.14
CA SER A 95 -16.17 -4.04 -1.20
C SER A 95 -16.27 -5.46 -0.63
N ASP A 96 -17.47 -5.87 -0.14
CA ASP A 96 -17.79 -7.25 0.31
C ASP A 96 -17.97 -8.22 -0.84
N SER A 97 -18.45 -7.75 -1.99
CA SER A 97 -18.91 -8.59 -3.09
C SER A 97 -17.95 -8.68 -4.28
N TRP A 98 -16.81 -7.98 -4.22
CA TRP A 98 -15.89 -7.86 -5.36
C TRP A 98 -14.71 -8.87 -5.22
N GLU A 99 -14.50 -9.77 -6.18
CA GLU A 99 -13.45 -10.84 -6.17
C GLU A 99 -11.97 -10.34 -6.08
N TYR A 100 -11.65 -9.19 -6.69
CA TYR A 100 -10.44 -8.35 -6.61
C TYR A 100 -10.38 -7.42 -5.39
N SER A 101 -11.25 -7.59 -4.38
CA SER A 101 -11.14 -6.89 -3.10
C SER A 101 -9.83 -7.24 -2.39
N ILE A 102 -9.26 -6.25 -1.69
CA ILE A 102 -8.01 -6.36 -0.91
C ILE A 102 -8.25 -6.53 0.59
N LYS A 103 -9.48 -6.85 1.01
CA LYS A 103 -9.79 -7.06 2.44
C LYS A 103 -8.90 -8.08 3.11
N GLY A 104 -8.73 -9.25 2.48
CA GLY A 104 -7.85 -10.29 3.00
C GLY A 104 -6.41 -9.79 3.16
N ASN A 105 -5.96 -8.84 2.35
CA ASN A 105 -4.64 -8.21 2.51
C ASN A 105 -4.59 -7.29 3.72
N LEU A 106 -5.64 -6.50 3.97
CA LEU A 106 -5.72 -5.64 5.16
C LEU A 106 -5.78 -6.47 6.44
N GLU A 107 -6.56 -7.54 6.46
CA GLU A 107 -6.64 -8.50 7.56
C GLU A 107 -5.31 -9.22 7.77
N LEU A 108 -4.65 -9.64 6.69
CA LEU A 108 -3.33 -10.26 6.73
C LEU A 108 -2.27 -9.29 7.28
N LEU A 109 -2.28 -8.04 6.82
CA LEU A 109 -1.40 -7.00 7.32
C LEU A 109 -1.67 -6.72 8.80
N GLN A 110 -2.94 -6.69 9.24
CA GLN A 110 -3.28 -6.54 10.66
C GLN A 110 -2.70 -7.66 11.53
N LYS A 111 -2.72 -8.91 11.04
CA LYS A 111 -2.18 -10.08 11.76
C LYS A 111 -0.66 -10.11 11.83
N TYR A 112 0.04 -9.28 11.06
CA TYR A 112 1.50 -9.18 11.11
C TYR A 112 1.97 -8.78 12.51
N GLU A 113 2.89 -9.54 13.10
CA GLU A 113 3.36 -9.34 14.48
C GLU A 113 4.32 -8.14 14.60
N GLY A 114 5.05 -7.81 13.52
CA GLY A 114 5.94 -6.66 13.48
C GLY A 114 5.20 -5.32 13.40
N ILE A 115 5.98 -4.24 13.34
CA ILE A 115 5.45 -2.89 13.17
C ILE A 115 4.80 -2.81 11.79
N LYS A 116 3.58 -2.26 11.73
CA LYS A 116 2.74 -2.23 10.53
C LYS A 116 2.03 -0.90 10.38
N ALA A 117 1.85 -0.48 9.13
CA ALA A 117 0.98 0.63 8.79
C ALA A 117 0.36 0.43 7.41
N PHE A 118 -0.87 0.91 7.26
CA PHE A 118 -1.46 1.18 5.95
C PHE A 118 -1.54 2.69 5.77
N ALA A 119 -0.98 3.20 4.68
CA ALA A 119 -0.94 4.62 4.39
C ALA A 119 -1.49 4.91 3.00
N PHE A 120 -2.17 6.03 2.83
CA PHE A 120 -2.56 6.51 1.51
C PHE A 120 -2.36 8.01 1.38
N LYS A 121 -2.12 8.51 0.16
CA LYS A 121 -1.85 9.94 -0.04
C LYS A 121 -3.12 10.79 -0.10
N LYS A 122 -4.11 10.30 -0.85
CA LYS A 122 -5.35 11.03 -1.15
C LYS A 122 -6.53 10.09 -1.05
N VAL A 123 -7.70 10.62 -0.74
CA VAL A 123 -8.96 9.87 -0.85
C VAL A 123 -9.29 9.70 -2.33
N TRP A 124 -9.77 8.52 -2.73
CA TRP A 124 -10.29 8.30 -4.08
C TRP A 124 -11.37 9.33 -4.39
N ARG A 125 -11.28 9.97 -5.55
CA ARG A 125 -12.06 11.19 -5.88
C ARG A 125 -13.59 11.02 -5.82
N GLU A 126 -14.09 9.79 -5.91
CA GLU A 126 -15.52 9.47 -5.90
C GLU A 126 -16.03 9.10 -4.50
N ASP A 127 -15.13 8.94 -3.53
CA ASP A 127 -15.45 8.51 -2.18
C ASP A 127 -15.34 9.67 -1.17
N LYS A 128 -16.10 9.57 -0.07
CA LYS A 128 -15.95 10.47 1.08
C LYS A 128 -14.92 9.92 2.06
N LYS A 129 -14.09 10.81 2.63
CA LYS A 129 -13.01 10.43 3.55
C LYS A 129 -13.52 9.62 4.75
N GLU A 130 -14.62 10.07 5.35
CA GLU A 130 -15.20 9.50 6.55
C GLU A 130 -15.70 8.06 6.29
N GLU A 131 -16.28 7.84 5.11
CA GLU A 131 -16.77 6.52 4.68
C GLU A 131 -15.61 5.55 4.41
N VAL A 132 -14.55 6.02 3.76
CA VAL A 132 -13.31 5.25 3.55
C VAL A 132 -12.71 4.84 4.90
N ILE A 133 -12.55 5.78 5.83
CA ILE A 133 -11.98 5.50 7.16
C ILE A 133 -12.86 4.52 7.92
N LYS A 134 -14.18 4.75 7.95
CA LYS A 134 -15.14 3.85 8.59
C LYS A 134 -15.02 2.43 8.03
N ARG A 135 -14.92 2.31 6.70
CA ARG A 135 -14.80 1.01 6.05
C ARG A 135 -13.46 0.32 6.34
N LEU A 136 -12.35 1.03 6.26
CA LEU A 136 -11.04 0.49 6.59
C LEU A 136 -11.01 -0.03 8.04
N LYS A 137 -11.46 0.77 9.00
CA LYS A 137 -11.56 0.37 10.42
C LYS A 137 -12.52 -0.79 10.66
N ALA A 138 -13.58 -0.93 9.86
CA ALA A 138 -14.47 -2.09 9.95
C ALA A 138 -13.82 -3.39 9.46
N ILE A 139 -12.90 -3.33 8.49
CA ILE A 139 -12.20 -4.51 7.95
C ILE A 139 -11.05 -4.92 8.86
N ALA A 140 -10.22 -3.97 9.27
CA ALA A 140 -9.05 -4.24 10.09
C ALA A 140 -8.94 -3.16 11.20
N PRO A 141 -9.70 -3.30 12.30
CA PRO A 141 -9.81 -2.27 13.35
C PRO A 141 -8.51 -1.98 14.10
N ALA A 142 -7.61 -2.96 14.20
CA ALA A 142 -6.33 -2.83 14.90
C ALA A 142 -5.17 -2.39 13.97
N LEU A 143 -5.42 -2.25 12.67
CA LEU A 143 -4.41 -1.80 11.71
C LEU A 143 -4.21 -0.27 11.82
N PRO A 144 -2.97 0.23 12.01
CA PRO A 144 -2.73 1.67 11.99
C PRO A 144 -2.90 2.25 10.58
N TYR A 145 -3.82 3.21 10.44
CA TYR A 145 -4.09 3.92 9.19
C TYR A 145 -3.52 5.33 9.21
N TYR A 146 -2.94 5.75 8.08
CA TYR A 146 -2.38 7.08 7.92
C TYR A 146 -2.78 7.71 6.58
N GLN A 147 -3.00 9.02 6.58
CA GLN A 147 -3.09 9.81 5.36
C GLN A 147 -1.84 10.69 5.23
N CYS A 148 -1.12 10.56 4.13
CA CYS A 148 0.07 11.36 3.84
C CYS A 148 -0.30 12.51 2.89
N GLU A 149 -0.20 13.77 3.30
CA GLU A 149 -0.55 14.87 2.39
C GLU A 149 0.51 15.12 1.32
N LYS A 150 0.09 15.66 0.17
CA LYS A 150 1.01 16.13 -0.87
C LYS A 150 1.83 17.28 -0.27
N ASN A 151 3.13 17.06 -0.11
CA ASN A 151 4.15 18.01 0.38
C ASN A 151 4.33 18.09 1.90
N LYS A 152 3.63 17.29 2.70
CA LYS A 152 4.00 17.12 4.11
C LYS A 152 5.03 16.01 4.24
N ALA A 153 6.09 16.25 5.02
CA ALA A 153 7.07 15.24 5.40
C ALA A 153 6.50 14.20 6.40
N LYS A 154 5.26 14.39 6.86
CA LYS A 154 4.59 13.59 7.88
C LYS A 154 3.22 13.14 7.38
N CYS A 155 2.80 11.97 7.83
CA CYS A 155 1.46 11.43 7.61
C CYS A 155 0.64 11.53 8.90
N ASP A 156 -0.63 11.88 8.77
CA ASP A 156 -1.56 12.02 9.88
C ASP A 156 -2.25 10.68 10.16
N ARG A 157 -2.29 10.26 11.42
CA ARG A 157 -3.00 9.04 11.83
C ARG A 157 -4.52 9.25 11.75
N LEU A 158 -5.24 8.24 11.27
CA LEU A 158 -6.69 8.28 11.01
C LEU A 158 -7.54 7.52 12.02
#